data_AF-A0A3M1ZVZ1-F1
#
_entry.id   AF-A0A3M1ZVZ1-F1
#
_cell.length_a   1.000
_cell.length_b   1.000
_cell.length_c   1.000
_cell.angle_alpha   90.00
_cell.angle_beta   90.00
_cell.angle_gamma   90.00
#
_symmetry.space_group_name_H-M   'P 1'
#
loop_
_entity.id
_entity.type
_entity.pdbx_description
1 polymer ?
#
loop_
_entity_poly.entity_id
_entity_poly.type
_entity_poly.pdbx_seq_one_letter_code
_entity_poly.pdbx_strand_id
1 'polypeptide(L)'
;MAEKTKIDVVEEEVAEESNSFLSGVRRVLLAGVGAVALAQEEIEDFVNKLVERGEIAEKDGRKLLNDIMEKRRQKAEESRQSVAEELDRRLESLLARMNVPTRRDIESLSEKINELSKKVDELKKKKAASK
;
A
#
# COMPACT_ATOMS: atom_id res chain seq x y z
N MET A 1 50.50 9.52 -21.42
CA MET A 1 49.38 10.49 -21.37
C MET A 1 48.13 9.69 -21.05
N ALA A 2 47.68 9.75 -19.80
CA ALA A 2 46.51 9.00 -19.33
C ALA A 2 45.33 9.97 -19.26
N GLU A 3 44.46 9.91 -20.26
CA GLU A 3 43.22 10.66 -20.29
C GLU A 3 42.27 10.03 -19.27
N LYS A 4 42.13 10.67 -18.12
CA LYS A 4 41.13 10.29 -17.12
C LYS A 4 39.77 10.71 -17.66
N THR A 5 39.01 9.74 -18.13
CA THR A 5 37.58 9.91 -18.44
C THR A 5 36.88 10.34 -17.15
N LYS A 6 36.57 11.64 -17.05
CA LYS A 6 35.66 12.16 -16.03
C LYS A 6 34.32 11.49 -16.26
N ILE A 7 33.91 10.67 -15.31
CA ILE A 7 32.52 10.24 -15.18
C ILE A 7 31.82 11.45 -14.57
N ASP A 8 31.23 12.27 -15.41
CA ASP A 8 30.31 13.30 -14.95
C ASP A 8 29.10 12.58 -14.35
N VAL A 9 29.05 12.59 -13.02
CA VAL A 9 27.88 12.21 -12.25
C VAL A 9 26.81 13.25 -12.59
N VAL A 10 25.99 12.91 -13.57
CA VAL A 10 24.72 13.58 -13.80
C VAL A 10 23.89 13.30 -12.56
N GLU A 11 23.81 14.28 -11.67
CA GLU A 11 22.74 14.36 -10.68
C GLU A 11 21.44 14.44 -11.50
N GLU A 12 20.81 13.28 -11.69
CA GLU A 12 19.41 13.22 -12.08
C GLU A 12 18.61 13.94 -11.00
N GLU A 13 18.11 15.12 -11.34
CA GLU A 13 16.95 15.71 -10.67
C GLU A 13 15.87 14.63 -10.61
N VAL A 14 15.60 14.16 -9.39
CA VAL A 14 14.56 13.17 -9.11
C VAL A 14 13.22 13.80 -9.48
N ALA A 15 12.77 13.48 -10.70
CA ALA A 15 11.55 13.95 -11.29
C ALA A 15 10.33 13.69 -10.38
N GLU A 16 9.56 14.75 -10.15
CA GLU A 16 8.30 14.77 -9.38
C GLU A 16 7.19 13.85 -9.94
N GLU A 17 7.40 13.15 -11.06
CA GLU A 17 6.34 12.39 -11.74
C GLU A 17 5.83 11.17 -10.94
N SER A 18 6.62 10.60 -10.03
CA SER A 18 6.20 9.45 -9.21
C SER A 18 5.26 9.82 -8.05
N ASN A 19 5.04 11.11 -7.76
CA ASN A 19 4.29 11.57 -6.59
C ASN A 19 2.79 11.79 -6.83
N SER A 20 2.33 11.86 -8.08
CA SER A 20 0.93 12.20 -8.37
C SER A 20 -0.04 11.08 -7.97
N PHE A 21 0.24 9.83 -8.35
CA PHE A 21 -0.58 8.67 -8.00
C PHE A 21 -0.59 8.41 -6.48
N LEU A 22 0.58 8.43 -5.84
CA LEU A 22 0.71 8.25 -4.39
C LEU A 22 -0.01 9.36 -3.62
N SER A 23 0.05 10.61 -4.11
CA SER A 23 -0.70 11.72 -3.50
C SER A 23 -2.22 11.57 -3.62
N GLY A 24 -2.69 10.99 -4.73
CA GLY A 24 -4.11 10.70 -4.95
C GLY A 24 -4.62 9.62 -4.00
N VAL A 25 -3.90 8.51 -3.89
CA VAL A 25 -4.23 7.42 -2.95
C VAL A 25 -4.21 7.93 -1.51
N ARG A 26 -3.20 8.71 -1.12
CA ARG A 26 -3.13 9.31 0.22
C ARG A 26 -4.33 10.20 0.53
N ARG A 27 -4.74 11.04 -0.43
CA ARG A 27 -5.92 11.92 -0.25
C ARG A 27 -7.21 11.13 -0.07
N VAL A 28 -7.42 10.09 -0.87
CA VAL A 28 -8.60 9.22 -0.77
C VAL A 28 -8.62 8.48 0.57
N LEU A 29 -7.49 7.96 1.03
CA LEU A 29 -7.39 7.30 2.34
C LEU A 29 -7.67 8.26 3.49
N LEU A 30 -7.10 9.46 3.46
CA LEU A 30 -7.37 10.50 4.48
C LEU A 30 -8.85 10.92 4.48
N ALA A 31 -9.46 11.07 3.31
CA ALA A 31 -10.89 11.35 3.19
C ALA A 31 -11.74 10.18 3.72
N GLY A 32 -11.35 8.93 3.48
CA GLY A 32 -12.02 7.76 4.03
C GLY A 32 -11.97 7.70 5.56
N VAL A 33 -10.80 7.96 6.16
CA VAL A 33 -10.66 8.05 7.62
C VAL A 33 -11.48 9.21 8.20
N GLY A 34 -11.43 10.39 7.55
CA GLY A 34 -12.22 11.55 7.95
C GLY A 34 -13.73 11.32 7.88
N ALA A 35 -14.21 10.66 6.82
CA ALA A 35 -15.62 10.32 6.67
C ALA A 35 -16.11 9.37 7.78
N VAL A 36 -15.27 8.41 8.20
CA VAL A 36 -15.59 7.53 9.33
C VAL A 36 -15.64 8.29 10.66
N ALA A 37 -14.74 9.26 10.86
CA ALA A 37 -14.75 10.11 12.06
C ALA A 37 -16.03 10.96 12.15
N LEU A 38 -16.40 11.63 11.06
CA LEU A 38 -17.66 12.39 10.99
C LEU A 38 -18.89 11.52 11.25
N ALA A 39 -18.90 10.28 10.73
CA ALA A 39 -19.98 9.35 10.99
C ALA A 39 -20.06 8.91 12.46
N GLN A 40 -18.96 8.91 13.21
CA GLN A 40 -18.99 8.62 14.65
C GLN A 40 -19.62 9.77 15.44
N GLU A 41 -19.28 11.01 15.10
CA GLU A 41 -19.86 12.22 15.68
C GLU A 41 -21.38 12.27 15.45
N GLU A 42 -21.85 11.99 14.23
CA GLU A 42 -23.28 11.98 13.91
C GLU A 42 -24.07 10.89 14.68
N ILE A 43 -23.45 9.74 14.93
CA ILE A 43 -24.06 8.67 15.73
C ILE A 43 -24.22 9.11 17.19
N GLU A 44 -23.21 9.79 17.74
CA GLU A 44 -23.28 10.35 19.10
C GLU A 44 -24.38 11.41 19.21
N ASP A 45 -24.43 12.35 18.26
CA ASP A 45 -25.46 13.38 18.21
C ASP A 45 -26.87 12.80 18.03
N PHE A 46 -27.02 11.75 17.22
CA PHE A 46 -28.29 11.07 17.04
C PHE A 46 -28.76 10.42 18.35
N VAL A 47 -27.88 9.72 19.06
CA VAL A 47 -28.20 9.10 20.36
C VAL A 47 -28.54 10.17 21.40
N ASN A 48 -27.79 11.28 21.44
CA ASN A 48 -28.07 12.40 22.35
C ASN A 48 -29.45 13.00 22.11
N LYS A 49 -29.86 13.20 20.85
CA LYS A 49 -31.21 13.68 20.50
C LYS A 49 -32.31 12.72 20.96
N LEU A 50 -32.09 11.41 20.93
CA LEU A 50 -33.06 10.43 21.44
C LEU A 50 -33.20 10.52 22.97
N VAL A 51 -32.10 10.76 23.69
CA VAL A 51 -32.11 10.98 25.14
C VAL A 51 -32.87 12.27 25.48
N GLU A 52 -32.56 13.37 24.80
CA GLU A 52 -33.21 14.68 25.02
C GLU A 52 -34.72 14.63 24.77
N ARG A 53 -35.14 13.88 23.76
CA ARG A 53 -36.56 13.65 23.45
C ARG A 53 -37.26 12.71 24.43
N GLY A 54 -36.51 12.11 25.36
CA GLY A 54 -37.04 11.13 26.32
C GLY A 54 -37.41 9.79 25.68
N GLU A 55 -36.97 9.52 24.45
CA GLU A 55 -37.22 8.25 23.75
C GLU A 55 -36.36 7.12 24.30
N ILE A 56 -35.21 7.46 24.90
CA ILE A 56 -34.32 6.53 25.61
C ILE A 56 -33.82 7.14 26.91
N ALA A 57 -33.52 6.29 27.89
CA ALA A 57 -32.86 6.74 29.11
C ALA A 57 -31.39 7.11 28.82
N GLU A 58 -30.87 8.14 29.48
CA GLU A 58 -29.50 8.62 29.34
C GLU A 58 -28.45 7.50 29.58
N LYS A 59 -28.74 6.60 30.53
CA LYS A 59 -27.92 5.43 30.82
C LYS A 59 -27.89 4.44 29.65
N ASP A 60 -29.02 4.24 28.99
CA ASP A 60 -29.15 3.32 27.87
C ASP A 60 -28.52 3.90 26.59
N GLY A 61 -28.65 5.20 26.36
CA GLY A 61 -27.96 5.90 25.27
C GLY A 61 -26.43 5.79 25.37
N ARG A 62 -25.86 6.07 26.55
CA ARG A 62 -24.42 5.88 26.80
C ARG A 62 -23.97 4.44 26.59
N LYS A 63 -24.78 3.47 27.04
CA LYS A 63 -24.49 2.05 26.83
C LYS A 63 -24.49 1.67 25.34
N LEU A 64 -25.45 2.21 24.57
CA LEU A 64 -25.56 1.96 23.14
C LEU A 64 -24.32 2.43 22.37
N LEU A 65 -23.82 3.63 22.67
CA LEU A 65 -22.61 4.18 22.07
C LEU A 65 -21.38 3.32 22.38
N ASN A 66 -21.21 2.95 23.65
CA ASN A 66 -20.12 2.09 24.09
C ASN A 66 -20.16 0.71 23.40
N ASP A 67 -21.34 0.07 23.36
CA ASP A 67 -21.51 -1.23 22.70
C ASP A 67 -21.19 -1.18 21.20
N ILE A 68 -21.54 -0.08 20.52
CA ILE A 68 -21.22 0.13 19.10
C ILE A 68 -19.71 0.30 18.91
N MET A 69 -19.05 1.13 19.73
CA MET A 69 -17.61 1.35 19.66
C MET A 69 -16.83 0.06 19.95
N GLU A 70 -17.24 -0.69 20.98
CA GLU A 70 -16.60 -1.94 21.38
C GLU A 70 -16.75 -3.02 20.29
N LYS A 71 -17.96 -3.23 19.74
CA LYS A 71 -18.17 -4.15 18.62
C LYS A 71 -17.37 -3.77 17.38
N ARG A 72 -17.24 -2.47 17.08
CA ARG A 72 -16.41 -1.99 15.97
C ARG A 72 -14.94 -2.32 16.19
N ARG A 73 -14.43 -2.05 17.40
CA ARG A 73 -13.04 -2.36 17.75
C ARG A 73 -12.75 -3.85 17.66
N GLN A 74 -13.61 -4.68 18.22
CA GLN A 74 -13.46 -6.14 18.18
C GLN A 74 -13.46 -6.66 16.73
N LYS A 75 -14.41 -6.22 15.90
CA LYS A 75 -14.44 -6.60 14.47
C LYS A 75 -13.21 -6.11 13.71
N ALA A 76 -12.70 -4.92 14.04
CA ALA A 76 -11.51 -4.38 13.40
C ALA A 76 -10.24 -5.17 13.77
N GLU A 77 -10.14 -5.67 15.00
CA GLU A 77 -9.06 -6.54 15.45
C GLU A 77 -9.14 -7.93 14.80
N GLU A 78 -10.33 -8.56 14.81
CA GLU A 78 -10.55 -9.88 14.19
C GLU A 78 -10.36 -9.87 12.67
N SER A 79 -10.78 -8.80 12.01
CA SER A 79 -10.74 -8.70 10.54
C SER A 79 -9.41 -8.16 10.01
N ARG A 80 -8.48 -7.73 10.88
CA ARG A 80 -7.28 -7.01 10.45
C ARG A 80 -6.38 -7.87 9.55
N GLN A 81 -6.18 -9.14 9.91
CA GLN A 81 -5.37 -10.07 9.13
C GLN A 81 -6.09 -10.55 7.87
N SER A 82 -7.35 -10.96 7.98
CA SER A 82 -8.11 -11.46 6.83
C SER A 82 -8.35 -10.40 5.77
N VAL A 83 -8.66 -9.16 6.18
CA VAL A 83 -8.85 -8.03 5.26
C VAL A 83 -7.53 -7.63 4.60
N ALA A 84 -6.41 -7.66 5.32
CA ALA A 84 -5.11 -7.37 4.74
C ALA A 84 -4.74 -8.38 3.65
N GLU A 85 -4.90 -9.69 3.92
CA GLU A 85 -4.64 -10.73 2.93
C GLU A 85 -5.56 -10.63 1.70
N GLU A 86 -6.84 -10.34 1.91
CA GLU A 86 -7.79 -10.18 0.80
C GLU A 86 -7.49 -8.92 -0.03
N LEU A 87 -7.13 -7.82 0.63
CA LEU A 87 -6.70 -6.59 -0.03
C LEU A 87 -5.43 -6.80 -0.85
N ASP A 88 -4.41 -7.47 -0.30
CA ASP A 88 -3.16 -7.74 -1.00
C ASP A 88 -3.39 -8.56 -2.27
N ARG A 89 -4.22 -9.61 -2.21
CA ARG A 89 -4.58 -10.40 -3.40
C ARG A 89 -5.33 -9.57 -4.45
N ARG A 90 -6.26 -8.72 -4.01
CA ARG A 90 -7.00 -7.83 -4.91
C ARG A 90 -6.07 -6.79 -5.54
N LEU A 91 -5.14 -6.23 -4.78
CA LEU A 91 -4.13 -5.29 -5.27
C LEU A 91 -3.19 -5.95 -6.28
N GLU A 92 -2.62 -7.12 -5.97
CA GLU A 92 -1.79 -7.88 -6.93
C GLU A 92 -2.54 -8.16 -8.24
N SER A 93 -3.81 -8.55 -8.17
CA SER A 93 -4.64 -8.77 -9.36
C SER A 93 -4.85 -7.50 -10.19
N LEU A 94 -5.11 -6.37 -9.54
CA LEU A 94 -5.29 -5.08 -10.24
C LEU A 94 -3.99 -4.61 -10.88
N LEU A 95 -2.87 -4.72 -10.18
CA LEU A 95 -1.55 -4.35 -10.70
C LEU A 95 -1.17 -5.22 -11.91
N ALA A 96 -1.45 -6.52 -11.84
CA ALA A 96 -1.25 -7.44 -12.97
C ALA A 96 -2.08 -7.02 -14.20
N ARG A 97 -3.36 -6.64 -14.00
CA ARG A 97 -4.23 -6.13 -15.08
C ARG A 97 -3.76 -4.82 -15.68
N MET A 98 -3.07 -3.98 -14.89
CA MET A 98 -2.48 -2.73 -15.33
C MET A 98 -1.06 -2.90 -15.88
N ASN A 99 -0.58 -4.15 -16.00
CA ASN A 99 0.75 -4.47 -16.51
C ASN A 99 1.88 -3.85 -15.67
N VAL A 100 1.63 -3.63 -14.37
CA VAL A 100 2.60 -3.08 -13.41
C VAL A 100 3.31 -4.25 -12.71
N PRO A 101 4.60 -4.49 -12.96
CA PRO A 101 5.36 -5.55 -12.29
C PRO A 101 5.66 -5.20 -10.84
N THR A 102 5.72 -6.22 -9.97
CA THR A 102 6.08 -6.05 -8.57
C THR A 102 7.61 -5.98 -8.39
N ARG A 103 8.08 -5.47 -7.25
CA ARG A 103 9.53 -5.49 -6.94
C ARG A 103 10.14 -6.90 -6.97
N ARG A 104 9.39 -7.90 -6.46
CA ARG A 104 9.82 -9.31 -6.49
C ARG A 104 10.04 -9.80 -7.92
N ASP A 105 9.19 -9.40 -8.86
CA ASP A 105 9.33 -9.79 -10.26
C ASP A 105 10.61 -9.20 -10.88
N ILE A 106 10.94 -7.95 -10.55
CA ILE A 106 12.16 -7.28 -11.01
C ILE A 106 13.40 -7.96 -10.43
N GLU A 107 13.40 -8.28 -9.14
CA GLU A 107 14.51 -8.98 -8.48
C GLU A 107 14.74 -10.37 -9.09
N SER A 108 13.68 -11.16 -9.28
CA SER A 108 13.79 -12.48 -9.90
C SER A 108 14.33 -12.40 -11.34
N LEU A 109 13.92 -11.39 -12.10
CA LEU A 109 14.43 -11.18 -13.45
C LEU A 109 15.91 -10.77 -13.43
N SER A 110 16.32 -9.91 -12.49
CA SER A 110 17.71 -9.49 -12.31
C SER A 110 18.63 -10.68 -11.99
N GLU A 111 18.20 -11.59 -11.11
CA GLU A 111 18.94 -12.82 -10.80
C GLU A 111 19.12 -13.71 -12.04
N LYS A 112 18.04 -13.93 -12.80
CA LYS A 112 18.09 -14.72 -14.04
C LYS A 112 19.01 -14.09 -15.08
N ILE A 113 19.01 -12.76 -15.21
CA ILE A 113 19.91 -12.02 -16.11
C ILE A 113 21.37 -12.19 -15.69
N ASN A 114 21.66 -12.15 -14.39
CA ASN A 114 23.00 -12.36 -13.86
C ASN A 114 23.49 -13.80 -14.10
N GLU A 115 22.64 -14.79 -13.89
CA GLU A 115 22.97 -16.19 -14.17
C GLU A 115 23.24 -16.42 -15.67
N LEU A 116 22.39 -15.85 -16.53
CA LEU A 116 22.55 -15.96 -17.98
C LEU A 116 23.82 -15.27 -18.46
N SER A 117 24.14 -14.09 -17.91
CA SER A 117 25.39 -13.37 -18.19
C SER A 117 26.62 -14.21 -17.87
N LYS A 118 26.65 -14.88 -16.70
CA LYS A 118 27.73 -15.79 -16.33
C LYS A 118 27.88 -16.95 -17.32
N LYS A 119 26.77 -17.60 -17.70
CA LYS A 119 26.79 -18.72 -18.66
C LYS A 119 27.29 -18.27 -20.04
N VAL A 120 26.89 -17.09 -20.50
CA VAL A 120 27.36 -16.52 -21.77
C VAL A 120 28.87 -16.26 -21.72
N ASP A 121 29.39 -15.74 -20.62
CA ASP A 121 30.83 -15.49 -20.45
C ASP A 121 31.64 -16.79 -20.39
N GLU A 122 31.12 -17.83 -19.73
CA GLU A 122 31.74 -19.16 -19.72
C GLU A 122 31.78 -19.79 -21.12
N LEU A 123 30.68 -19.68 -21.88
CA LEU A 123 30.64 -20.16 -23.26
C LEU A 123 31.59 -19.38 -24.18
N LYS A 124 31.69 -18.06 -24.01
CA LYS A 124 32.68 -17.24 -24.72
C LYS A 124 34.10 -17.69 -24.41
N LYS A 125 34.43 -17.93 -23.13
CA LYS A 125 35.74 -18.45 -22.72
C LYS A 125 36.04 -19.83 -23.30
N LYS A 126 35.07 -20.76 -23.27
CA LYS A 126 35.21 -22.10 -23.88
C LYS A 126 35.40 -22.03 -25.40
N LYS A 127 34.68 -21.14 -26.09
CA LYS A 127 34.81 -20.94 -27.54
C LYS A 127 36.16 -20.31 -27.91
N ALA A 128 36.70 -19.42 -27.09
CA ALA A 128 38.02 -18.82 -27.27
C ALA A 128 39.17 -19.81 -26.98
N ALA A 129 38.98 -20.78 -26.10
CA ALA A 129 39.95 -21.83 -25.81
C ALA A 129 39.96 -23.00 -26.82
N SER A 130 38.94 -23.07 -27.69
CA SER A 130 38.77 -24.10 -28.72
C SER A 130 39.29 -23.66 -30.10
N LYS A 131 39.90 -22.48 -30.20
CA LYS A 131 40.41 -21.90 -31.44
C LYS A 131 41.89 -21.55 -31.28
#